data_AF-A0AA52EHJ1-F1
#
_entry.id   AF-A0AA52EHJ1-F1
#
_cell.length_a   1.000
_cell.length_b   1.000
_cell.length_c   1.000
_cell.angle_alpha   90.00
_cell.angle_beta   90.00
_cell.angle_gamma   90.00
#
_symmetry.space_group_name_H-M   'P 1'
#
loop_
_entity.id
_entity.type
_entity.pdbx_description
1 polymer ?
#
loop_
_entity_poly.entity_id
_entity_poly.type
_entity_poly.pdbx_seq_one_letter_code
_entity_poly.pdbx_strand_id
1 'polypeptide(L)'
;MTQLFENLWWITKSVVYEEFLFRGVLLLLSLHYLSPRNACLLNGFAFGIYHWFSYGIIGNIQAMIYILILTGSMGYLLAHAFHRSKGIIAPIGIHMGVNISTITLFSKGPIGSGVFLLSDPATPLNLTMSLSLSLAFPLFYMVAAFYLINKIYSKE
;
A
#
# COMPACT_ATOMS: atom_id res chain seq x y z
N MET A 1 -12.08 -23.91 -0.34
CA MET A 1 -12.58 -22.88 -1.27
C MET A 1 -13.18 -21.66 -0.56
N THR A 2 -13.73 -21.80 0.65
CA THR A 2 -14.29 -20.68 1.44
C THR A 2 -13.26 -19.62 1.85
N GLN A 3 -12.10 -20.03 2.36
CA GLN A 3 -11.07 -19.10 2.88
C GLN A 3 -10.44 -18.19 1.83
N LEU A 4 -10.17 -18.71 0.62
CA LEU A 4 -9.67 -17.88 -0.49
C LEU A 4 -10.70 -16.81 -0.87
N PHE A 5 -11.97 -17.20 -0.97
CA PHE A 5 -13.04 -16.28 -1.29
C PHE A 5 -13.23 -15.23 -0.19
N GLU A 6 -13.19 -15.63 1.08
CA GLU A 6 -13.26 -14.72 2.23
C GLU A 6 -12.10 -13.71 2.23
N ASN A 7 -10.88 -14.17 1.94
CA ASN A 7 -9.72 -13.30 1.85
C ASN A 7 -9.87 -12.28 0.71
N LEU A 8 -10.24 -12.74 -0.49
CA LEU A 8 -10.46 -11.85 -1.63
C LEU A 8 -11.59 -10.86 -1.36
N TRP A 9 -12.69 -11.32 -0.75
CA TRP A 9 -13.82 -10.46 -0.42
C TRP A 9 -13.46 -9.38 0.61
N TRP A 10 -12.69 -9.74 1.63
CA TRP A 10 -12.19 -8.78 2.61
C TRP A 10 -11.27 -7.76 1.96
N ILE A 11 -10.32 -8.21 1.13
CA ILE A 11 -9.38 -7.34 0.40
C ILE A 11 -10.13 -6.38 -0.51
N THR A 12 -11.10 -6.87 -1.29
CA THR A 12 -11.90 -6.03 -2.18
C THR A 12 -12.59 -4.92 -1.40
N LYS A 13 -13.23 -5.24 -0.27
CA LYS A 13 -13.88 -4.22 0.57
C LYS A 13 -12.86 -3.21 1.10
N SER A 14 -11.80 -3.65 1.77
CA SER A 14 -10.77 -2.76 2.33
C SER A 14 -10.20 -1.84 1.27
N VAL A 15 -9.75 -2.39 0.13
CA VAL A 15 -9.14 -1.59 -0.94
C VAL A 15 -10.13 -0.60 -1.53
N VAL A 16 -11.37 -1.01 -1.83
CA VAL A 16 -12.39 -0.10 -2.36
C VAL A 16 -12.64 1.04 -1.36
N TYR A 17 -12.87 0.74 -0.08
CA TYR A 17 -13.11 1.80 0.92
C TYR A 17 -11.94 2.79 1.00
N GLU A 18 -10.71 2.27 1.05
CA GLU A 18 -9.52 3.10 1.13
C GLU A 18 -9.30 3.94 -0.15
N GLU A 19 -9.42 3.34 -1.34
CA GLU A 19 -9.24 4.09 -2.59
C GLU A 19 -10.31 5.16 -2.80
N PHE A 20 -11.57 4.89 -2.46
CA PHE A 20 -12.61 5.91 -2.57
C PHE A 20 -12.39 7.05 -1.57
N LEU A 21 -11.98 6.76 -0.34
CA LEU A 21 -11.68 7.79 0.66
C LEU A 21 -10.47 8.64 0.24
N PHE A 22 -9.34 8.00 -0.03
CA PHE A 22 -8.09 8.70 -0.28
C PHE A 22 -8.02 9.27 -1.70
N ARG A 23 -8.33 8.48 -2.75
CA ARG A 23 -8.20 8.94 -4.15
C ARG A 23 -9.47 9.62 -4.64
N GLY A 24 -10.64 9.11 -4.22
CA GLY A 24 -11.93 9.66 -4.61
C GLY A 24 -12.29 10.97 -3.91
N VAL A 25 -11.97 11.13 -2.61
CA VAL A 25 -12.32 12.35 -1.86
C VAL A 25 -11.10 13.20 -1.58
N LEU A 26 -10.14 12.70 -0.81
CA LEU A 26 -9.03 13.51 -0.31
C LEU A 26 -8.13 14.03 -1.44
N LEU A 27 -7.75 13.19 -2.39
CA LEU A 27 -6.88 13.56 -3.50
C LEU A 27 -7.56 14.52 -4.47
N LEU A 28 -8.82 14.27 -4.84
CA LEU A 28 -9.56 15.19 -5.71
C LEU A 28 -9.69 16.58 -5.09
N LEU A 29 -10.01 16.65 -3.80
CA LEU A 29 -10.05 17.91 -3.07
C LEU A 29 -8.65 18.57 -3.03
N SER A 30 -7.61 17.79 -2.73
CA SER A 30 -6.24 18.29 -2.66
C SER A 30 -5.76 18.84 -4.01
N LEU A 31 -6.12 18.19 -5.13
CA LEU A 31 -5.79 18.64 -6.49
C LEU A 31 -6.49 19.93 -6.89
N HIS A 32 -7.58 20.30 -6.22
CA HIS A 32 -8.24 21.59 -6.44
C HIS A 32 -7.43 22.77 -5.88
N TYR A 33 -6.68 22.54 -4.79
CA TYR A 33 -5.97 23.61 -4.06
C TYR A 33 -4.44 23.53 -4.16
N LEU A 34 -3.88 22.38 -4.51
CA LEU A 34 -2.44 22.12 -4.49
C LEU A 34 -1.94 21.69 -5.87
N SER A 35 -0.62 21.84 -6.10
CA SER A 35 0.03 21.23 -7.26
C SER A 35 -0.09 19.70 -7.20
N PRO A 36 -0.11 18.98 -8.33
CA PRO A 36 -0.24 17.53 -8.34
C PRO A 36 0.79 16.82 -7.46
N ARG A 37 2.04 17.29 -7.46
CA ARG A 37 3.10 16.77 -6.60
C ARG A 37 2.76 16.91 -5.12
N ASN A 38 2.32 18.11 -4.69
CA ASN A 38 1.99 18.38 -3.30
C ASN A 38 0.71 17.64 -2.86
N ALA A 39 -0.27 17.52 -3.74
CA ALA A 39 -1.49 16.72 -3.49
C ALA A 39 -1.16 15.24 -3.27
N CYS A 40 -0.26 14.67 -4.09
CA CYS A 40 0.20 13.29 -3.93
C CYS A 40 1.02 13.10 -2.64
N LEU A 41 1.89 14.04 -2.29
CA LEU A 41 2.65 14.00 -1.03
C LEU A 41 1.72 14.03 0.19
N LEU A 42 0.75 14.96 0.20
CA LEU A 42 -0.25 15.06 1.27
C LEU A 42 -1.03 13.74 1.42
N ASN A 43 -1.46 13.14 0.30
CA ASN A 43 -2.14 11.85 0.33
C ASN A 43 -1.26 10.72 0.83
N GLY A 44 0.02 10.69 0.47
CA GLY A 44 0.98 9.73 1.02
C GLY A 44 1.07 9.83 2.55
N PHE A 45 1.28 11.02 3.08
CA PHE A 45 1.32 11.23 4.54
C PHE A 45 0.00 10.87 5.22
N ALA A 46 -1.14 11.33 4.69
CA ALA A 46 -2.44 11.04 5.26
C ALA A 46 -2.73 9.53 5.28
N PHE A 47 -2.41 8.82 4.21
CA PHE A 47 -2.56 7.37 4.12
C PHE A 47 -1.67 6.64 5.13
N GLY A 48 -0.42 7.09 5.30
CA GLY A 48 0.48 6.50 6.29
C GLY A 48 0.07 6.76 7.74
N ILE A 49 -0.41 7.97 8.04
CA ILE A 49 -0.92 8.34 9.37
C ILE A 49 -2.20 7.55 9.69
N TYR A 50 -3.10 7.38 8.72
CA TYR A 50 -4.28 6.53 8.88
C TYR A 50 -3.92 5.12 9.36
N HIS A 51 -2.82 4.55 8.85
CA HIS A 51 -2.35 3.23 9.26
C HIS A 51 -1.81 3.16 10.68
N TRP A 52 -1.47 4.29 11.31
CA TRP A 52 -1.15 4.28 12.74
C TRP A 52 -2.37 3.93 13.58
N PHE A 53 -3.54 4.44 13.18
CA PHE A 53 -4.82 4.18 13.84
C PHE A 53 -5.35 2.79 13.48
N SER A 54 -5.36 2.43 12.19
CA SER A 54 -5.92 1.14 11.76
C SER A 54 -5.13 -0.06 12.29
N TYR A 55 -3.81 0.09 12.48
CA TYR A 55 -2.96 -0.95 13.06
C TYR A 55 -2.82 -0.85 14.59
N GLY A 56 -3.37 0.18 15.23
CA GLY A 56 -3.31 0.33 16.70
C GLY A 56 -1.90 0.50 17.25
N ILE A 57 -1.01 1.19 16.52
CA ILE A 57 0.43 1.31 16.86
C ILE A 57 0.80 2.66 17.48
N ILE A 58 -0.17 3.52 17.77
CA ILE A 58 0.05 4.81 18.42
C ILE A 58 0.76 4.58 19.77
N GLY A 59 1.85 5.31 19.99
CA GLY A 59 2.71 5.17 21.18
C GLY A 59 3.99 4.37 20.93
N ASN A 60 4.07 3.58 19.85
CA ASN A 60 5.31 2.95 19.41
C ASN A 60 5.95 3.75 18.28
N ILE A 61 6.82 4.71 18.64
CA ILE A 61 7.46 5.63 17.68
C ILE A 61 8.19 4.89 16.56
N GLN A 62 8.89 3.81 16.88
CA GLN A 62 9.63 3.03 15.88
C GLN A 62 8.69 2.40 14.86
N ALA A 63 7.60 1.76 15.32
CA ALA A 63 6.59 1.19 14.44
C ALA A 63 5.86 2.27 13.63
N MET A 64 5.55 3.41 14.23
CA MET A 64 4.90 4.54 13.55
C MET A 64 5.75 5.08 12.40
N ILE A 65 7.06 5.31 12.62
CA ILE A 65 7.98 5.75 11.56
C ILE A 65 8.06 4.70 10.45
N TYR A 66 8.22 3.42 10.82
CA TYR A 66 8.30 2.33 9.87
C TYR A 66 7.04 2.22 8.99
N ILE A 67 5.86 2.26 9.60
CA ILE A 67 4.59 2.20 8.89
C ILE A 67 4.35 3.45 8.04
N LEU A 68 4.73 4.64 8.52
CA LEU A 68 4.62 5.87 7.73
C LEU A 68 5.45 5.78 6.45
N ILE A 69 6.69 5.27 6.54
CA ILE A 69 7.55 5.10 5.38
C ILE A 69 6.94 4.10 4.40
N LEU A 70 6.55 2.91 4.87
CA LEU A 70 6.02 1.87 3.98
C LEU A 70 4.66 2.20 3.39
N THR A 71 3.67 2.43 4.24
CA THR A 71 2.30 2.68 3.78
C THR A 71 2.17 4.07 3.18
N GLY A 72 2.90 5.08 3.66
CA GLY A 72 2.85 6.41 3.08
C GLY A 72 3.51 6.50 1.71
N SER A 73 4.60 5.77 1.45
CA SER A 73 5.18 5.68 0.11
C SER A 73 4.27 4.94 -0.88
N MET A 74 3.58 3.88 -0.42
CA MET A 74 2.49 3.26 -1.19
C MET A 74 1.35 4.26 -1.45
N GLY A 75 0.98 5.03 -0.43
CA GLY A 75 -0.04 6.08 -0.48
C GLY A 75 0.25 7.09 -1.60
N TYR A 76 1.50 7.55 -1.65
CA TYR A 76 2.02 8.44 -2.69
C TYR A 76 2.00 7.78 -4.08
N LEU A 77 2.49 6.55 -4.21
CA LEU A 77 2.53 5.81 -5.48
C LEU A 77 1.13 5.70 -6.10
N LEU A 78 0.15 5.34 -5.29
CA LEU A 78 -1.24 5.18 -5.73
C LEU A 78 -1.90 6.54 -6.06
N ALA A 79 -1.60 7.60 -5.30
CA ALA A 79 -2.05 8.96 -5.67
C ALA A 79 -1.43 9.42 -7.00
N HIS A 80 -0.15 9.11 -7.23
CA HIS A 80 0.53 9.36 -8.49
C HIS A 80 -0.10 8.53 -9.63
N ALA A 81 -0.41 7.26 -9.38
CA ALA A 81 -1.09 6.39 -10.34
C ALA A 81 -2.46 6.97 -10.75
N PHE A 82 -3.25 7.46 -9.78
CA PHE A 82 -4.50 8.15 -10.05
C PHE A 82 -4.30 9.37 -10.94
N HIS A 83 -3.34 10.24 -10.58
CA HIS A 83 -3.07 11.47 -11.32
C HIS A 83 -2.62 11.19 -12.77
N ARG A 84 -1.75 10.20 -12.98
CA ARG A 84 -1.23 9.84 -14.31
C ARG A 84 -2.26 9.13 -15.18
N SER A 85 -3.03 8.21 -14.60
CA SER A 85 -4.08 7.45 -15.31
C SER A 85 -5.40 8.23 -15.47
N LYS A 86 -5.58 9.32 -14.72
CA LYS A 86 -6.82 10.10 -14.61
C LYS A 86 -8.04 9.27 -14.18
N GLY A 87 -7.82 8.21 -13.39
CA GLY A 87 -8.89 7.33 -12.96
C GLY A 87 -8.53 6.49 -11.75
N ILE A 88 -9.56 5.94 -11.10
CA ILE A 88 -9.44 5.15 -9.86
C ILE A 88 -9.06 3.68 -10.11
N ILE A 89 -9.20 3.18 -11.34
CA ILE A 89 -8.95 1.77 -11.65
C ILE A 89 -7.47 1.38 -11.46
N ALA A 90 -6.54 2.24 -11.90
CA ALA A 90 -5.11 1.98 -11.74
C ALA A 90 -4.68 1.84 -10.26
N PRO A 91 -5.00 2.80 -9.36
CA PRO A 91 -4.67 2.63 -7.95
C PRO A 91 -5.40 1.44 -7.29
N ILE A 92 -6.67 1.18 -7.61
CA ILE A 92 -7.37 -0.03 -7.11
C ILE A 92 -6.61 -1.30 -7.51
N GLY A 93 -6.24 -1.43 -8.79
CA GLY A 93 -5.56 -2.63 -9.28
C GLY A 93 -4.19 -2.83 -8.61
N ILE A 94 -3.41 -1.77 -8.46
CA ILE A 94 -2.11 -1.82 -7.77
C ILE A 94 -2.29 -2.20 -6.30
N HIS A 95 -3.22 -1.56 -5.59
CA HIS A 95 -3.44 -1.80 -4.17
C HIS A 95 -4.00 -3.22 -3.92
N MET A 96 -4.98 -3.67 -4.71
CA MET A 96 -5.45 -5.06 -4.67
C MET A 96 -4.33 -6.04 -4.95
N GLY A 97 -3.49 -5.80 -5.96
CA GLY A 97 -2.39 -6.70 -6.30
C GLY A 97 -1.39 -6.88 -5.16
N VAL A 98 -1.04 -5.79 -4.48
CA VAL A 98 -0.19 -5.85 -3.28
C VAL A 98 -0.88 -6.62 -2.16
N ASN A 99 -2.14 -6.30 -1.84
CA ASN A 99 -2.85 -6.94 -0.74
C ASN A 99 -3.13 -8.43 -1.00
N ILE A 100 -3.46 -8.82 -2.22
CA ILE A 100 -3.62 -10.24 -2.59
C ILE A 100 -2.28 -10.96 -2.42
N SER A 101 -1.17 -10.34 -2.86
CA SER A 101 0.15 -10.95 -2.71
C SER A 101 0.52 -11.11 -1.23
N THR A 102 0.38 -10.06 -0.42
CA THR A 102 0.84 -10.08 0.97
C THR A 102 -0.10 -10.88 1.88
N ILE A 103 -1.41 -10.64 1.80
CA ILE A 103 -2.41 -11.22 2.70
C ILE A 103 -2.80 -12.62 2.25
N THR A 104 -3.14 -12.78 0.97
CA THR A 104 -3.65 -14.07 0.47
C THR A 104 -2.54 -15.04 0.09
N LEU A 105 -1.47 -14.62 -0.59
CA LEU A 105 -0.41 -15.55 -0.97
C LEU A 105 0.52 -15.83 0.22
N PHE A 106 1.02 -14.78 0.88
CA PHE A 106 2.06 -14.92 1.91
C PHE A 106 1.57 -14.89 3.36
N SER A 107 0.25 -14.88 3.60
CA SER A 107 -0.33 -14.95 4.95
C SER A 107 0.12 -13.82 5.88
N LYS A 108 0.44 -12.64 5.34
CA LYS A 108 0.90 -11.45 6.10
C LYS A 108 -0.18 -10.38 6.17
N GLY A 109 -1.33 -10.73 6.73
CA GLY A 109 -2.45 -9.81 6.90
C GLY A 109 -3.34 -10.14 8.10
N PRO A 110 -4.34 -9.28 8.40
CA PRO A 110 -5.11 -9.35 9.64
C PRO A 110 -6.17 -10.46 9.68
N ILE A 111 -6.36 -11.19 8.57
CA ILE A 111 -7.46 -12.17 8.38
C ILE A 111 -7.00 -13.63 8.47
N GLY A 112 -5.78 -13.88 8.93
CA GLY A 112 -5.25 -15.23 9.17
C GLY A 112 -4.49 -15.82 7.99
N SER A 113 -4.45 -17.15 7.92
CA SER A 113 -3.68 -17.92 6.94
C SER A 113 -4.15 -17.70 5.49
N GLY A 114 -3.19 -17.45 4.62
CA GLY A 114 -3.34 -17.46 3.17
C GLY A 114 -3.00 -18.83 2.57
N VAL A 115 -2.53 -18.82 1.32
CA VAL A 115 -2.22 -20.01 0.52
C VAL A 115 -0.88 -20.62 0.92
N PHE A 116 0.17 -19.80 1.02
CA PHE A 116 1.49 -20.25 1.44
C PHE A 116 1.66 -20.05 2.94
N LEU A 117 1.94 -21.17 3.63
CA LEU A 117 2.36 -21.20 5.01
C LEU A 117 3.86 -21.40 5.05
N LEU A 118 4.54 -20.70 5.97
CA LEU A 118 5.94 -20.94 6.24
C LEU A 118 6.07 -22.34 6.86
N SER A 119 6.82 -23.22 6.21
CA SER A 119 6.96 -24.63 6.57
C SER A 119 7.86 -24.88 7.78
N ASP A 120 8.69 -23.91 8.16
CA ASP A 120 9.61 -23.97 9.30
C ASP A 120 9.70 -22.60 10.01
N PRO A 121 10.06 -22.55 11.31
CA PRO A 121 10.43 -21.29 11.94
C PRO A 121 11.64 -20.74 11.18
N ALA A 122 11.42 -19.65 10.45
CA ALA A 122 12.46 -18.98 9.69
C ALA A 122 13.67 -18.73 10.60
N THR A 123 14.88 -18.97 10.06
CA THR A 123 16.10 -18.62 10.78
C THR A 123 16.02 -17.17 11.25
N PRO A 124 16.19 -16.90 12.56
CA PRO A 124 16.06 -15.56 13.07
C PRO A 124 17.13 -14.68 12.42
N LEU A 125 16.70 -13.81 11.52
CA LEU A 125 17.55 -12.79 10.94
C LEU A 125 17.85 -11.74 12.01
N ASN A 126 19.07 -11.21 12.00
CA ASN A 126 19.36 -10.06 12.86
C ASN A 126 18.48 -8.86 12.45
N LEU A 127 18.37 -7.88 13.35
CA LEU A 127 17.49 -6.73 13.15
C LEU A 127 17.82 -5.95 11.86
N THR A 128 19.11 -5.79 11.55
CA THR A 128 19.54 -5.04 10.37
C THR A 128 19.14 -5.75 9.07
N MET A 129 19.32 -7.07 8.97
CA MET A 129 18.90 -7.87 7.83
C MET A 129 17.37 -7.90 7.70
N SER A 130 16.66 -8.05 8.81
CA SER A 130 15.19 -8.04 8.84
C SER A 130 14.62 -6.70 8.33
N LEU A 131 15.14 -5.59 8.85
CA LEU A 131 14.73 -4.25 8.42
C LEU A 131 15.10 -4.02 6.95
N SER A 132 16.32 -4.39 6.55
CA SER A 132 16.80 -4.22 5.18
C SER A 132 15.91 -4.96 4.19
N LEU A 133 15.59 -6.23 4.43
CA LEU A 133 14.75 -7.01 3.52
C LEU A 133 13.29 -6.53 3.54
N SER A 134 12.77 -6.19 4.72
CA SER A 134 11.37 -5.72 4.86
C SER A 134 11.13 -4.34 4.24
N LEU A 135 12.17 -3.53 4.03
CA LEU A 135 12.08 -2.24 3.36
C LEU A 135 12.50 -2.34 1.89
N ALA A 136 13.59 -3.04 1.59
CA ALA A 136 14.19 -3.06 0.26
C ALA A 136 13.22 -3.63 -0.78
N PHE A 137 12.58 -4.77 -0.51
CA PHE A 137 11.67 -5.37 -1.49
C PHE A 137 10.42 -4.53 -1.75
N PRO A 138 9.68 -4.06 -0.73
CA PRO A 138 8.52 -3.20 -0.96
C PRO A 138 8.90 -1.88 -1.65
N LEU A 139 9.98 -1.22 -1.24
CA LEU A 139 10.41 0.03 -1.86
C LEU A 139 10.90 -0.19 -3.29
N PHE A 140 11.61 -1.29 -3.58
CA PHE A 140 12.00 -1.65 -4.94
C PHE A 140 10.76 -1.86 -5.82
N TYR A 141 9.77 -2.62 -5.33
CA TYR A 141 8.50 -2.79 -6.02
C TYR A 141 7.82 -1.44 -6.29
N MET A 142 7.80 -0.53 -5.32
CA MET A 142 7.19 0.79 -5.48
C MET A 142 7.93 1.65 -6.50
N VAL A 143 9.26 1.62 -6.53
CA VAL A 143 10.08 2.32 -7.53
C VAL A 143 9.82 1.73 -8.93
N ALA A 144 9.78 0.41 -9.05
CA ALA A 144 9.47 -0.26 -10.31
C ALA A 144 8.05 0.08 -10.80
N ALA A 145 7.06 0.04 -9.91
CA ALA A 145 5.69 0.42 -10.22
C ALA A 145 5.60 1.90 -10.62
N PHE A 146 6.30 2.80 -9.92
CA PHE A 146 6.37 4.22 -10.26
C PHE A 146 6.95 4.43 -11.66
N TYR A 147 8.05 3.74 -11.99
CA TYR A 147 8.64 3.77 -13.32
C TYR A 147 7.66 3.27 -14.38
N LEU A 148 7.02 2.12 -14.16
CA LEU A 148 6.06 1.53 -15.08
C LEU A 148 4.83 2.42 -15.31
N ILE A 149 4.26 3.02 -14.25
CA ILE A 149 3.17 4.00 -14.37
C ILE A 149 3.60 5.14 -15.29
N ASN A 150 4.79 5.70 -15.08
CA ASN A 150 5.25 6.81 -15.90
C ASN A 150 5.53 6.40 -17.34
N LYS A 151 5.97 5.18 -17.59
CA LYS A 151 6.18 4.62 -18.94
C LYS A 151 4.88 4.26 -19.66
N ILE A 152 3.88 3.73 -18.95
CA ILE A 152 2.58 3.35 -19.53
C ILE A 152 1.75 4.61 -19.84
N TYR A 153 1.78 5.58 -18.94
CA TYR A 153 1.04 6.83 -19.07
C TYR A 153 1.93 8.00 -19.54
N SER A 154 3.16 7.73 -20.00
CA SER A 154 3.95 8.75 -20.71
C SER A 154 3.15 9.12 -21.94
N LYS A 155 2.67 10.36 -21.98
CA LYS A 155 2.00 10.86 -23.16
C LYS A 155 3.00 10.90 -24.32
N GLU A 156 2.49 10.59 -25.50
CA GLU A 156 2.87 11.27 -26.75
C GLU A 156 2.96 12.80 -26.55
#